data_AF-A0ABD1IAY5-F1
#
_entry.id   AF-A0ABD1IAY5-F1
#
_cell.length_a   1.000
_cell.length_b   1.000
_cell.length_c   1.000
_cell.angle_alpha   90.00
_cell.angle_beta   90.00
_cell.angle_gamma   90.00
#
_symmetry.space_group_name_H-M   'P 1'
#
loop_
_entity.id
_entity.type
_entity.pdbx_description
1 polymer ?
#
loop_
_entity_poly.entity_id
_entity_poly.type
_entity_poly.pdbx_seq_one_letter_code
_entity_poly.pdbx_strand_id
1 'polypeptide(L)'
;MQTLSLKIELNWNDFFVEKFSFLRGGNRVTMDDIVIVGAGIAGLAISLGLHRLGVPSVVLESADRLRASGFALGIWANGWRALDSIGVGNKLREKHNRISGIVVTSVEFIFTV
;
A
#
# COMPACT_ATOMS: atom_id res chain seq x y z
N MET A 1 46.40 -15.61 -1.93
CA MET A 1 45.47 -16.31 -1.03
C MET A 1 44.06 -15.87 -1.41
N GLN A 2 43.34 -16.72 -2.13
CA GLN A 2 42.00 -16.44 -2.67
C GLN A 2 40.97 -16.54 -1.54
N THR A 3 40.11 -15.52 -1.41
CA THR A 3 38.88 -15.64 -0.62
C THR A 3 37.71 -15.63 -1.60
N LEU A 4 37.17 -16.81 -1.86
CA LEU A 4 35.92 -17.02 -2.59
C LEU A 4 34.80 -16.21 -1.92
N SER A 5 34.50 -15.02 -2.42
CA SER A 5 33.23 -14.34 -2.19
C SER A 5 32.29 -14.68 -3.35
N LEU A 6 31.91 -15.96 -3.42
CA LEU A 6 30.96 -16.46 -4.41
C LEU A 6 29.54 -16.14 -3.94
N LYS A 7 28.82 -15.42 -4.82
CA LYS A 7 27.35 -15.21 -4.87
C LYS A 7 26.76 -14.27 -3.81
N ILE A 8 26.58 -13.00 -4.19
CA ILE A 8 25.26 -12.38 -4.49
C ILE A 8 25.58 -11.13 -5.36
N GLU A 9 25.93 -11.36 -6.62
CA GLU A 9 25.56 -10.42 -7.68
C GLU A 9 24.28 -11.00 -8.30
N LEU A 10 23.18 -10.95 -7.55
CA LEU A 10 21.89 -11.13 -8.19
C LEU A 10 21.67 -9.85 -8.99
N ASN A 11 21.85 -9.94 -10.31
CA ASN A 11 21.40 -8.91 -11.23
C ASN A 11 19.88 -8.83 -11.07
N TRP A 12 19.44 -7.91 -10.22
CA TRP A 12 18.03 -7.70 -9.92
C TRP A 12 17.23 -7.50 -11.20
N ASN A 13 17.80 -6.87 -12.23
CA ASN A 13 17.14 -6.69 -13.52
C ASN A 13 16.75 -8.02 -14.17
N ASP A 14 17.62 -9.05 -14.13
CA ASP A 14 17.32 -10.35 -14.74
C ASP A 14 16.22 -11.10 -13.96
N PHE A 15 16.30 -11.08 -12.63
CA PHE A 15 15.30 -11.70 -11.75
C PHE A 15 13.91 -11.04 -11.88
N PHE A 16 13.87 -9.72 -11.99
CA PHE A 16 12.62 -8.99 -12.17
C PHE A 16 12.05 -9.17 -13.59
N VAL A 17 12.86 -9.01 -14.64
CA VAL A 17 12.37 -9.05 -16.03
C VAL A 17 11.75 -10.41 -16.38
N GLU A 18 12.38 -11.53 -16.01
CA GLU A 18 11.90 -12.86 -16.40
C GLU A 18 10.62 -13.26 -15.67
N LYS A 19 10.50 -12.92 -14.37
CA LYS A 19 9.36 -13.33 -13.55
C LYS A 19 8.13 -12.42 -13.73
N PHE A 20 8.31 -11.13 -13.99
CA PHE A 20 7.21 -10.16 -14.13
C PHE A 20 6.64 -10.07 -15.54
N SER A 21 7.44 -10.37 -16.57
CA SER A 21 6.94 -10.39 -17.96
C SER A 21 5.89 -11.47 -18.24
N PHE A 22 5.71 -12.43 -17.32
CA PHE A 22 4.66 -13.46 -17.35
C PHE A 22 3.29 -13.01 -16.78
N LEU A 23 3.24 -11.98 -15.93
CA LEU A 23 2.07 -11.72 -15.05
C LEU A 23 0.89 -10.97 -15.69
N ARG A 24 0.99 -10.53 -16.95
CA ARG A 24 -0.16 -10.05 -17.74
C ARG A 24 -0.34 -11.03 -18.90
N GLY A 25 -1.43 -11.79 -18.94
CA GLY A 25 -1.74 -12.73 -20.03
C GLY A 25 -1.53 -12.11 -21.42
N GLY A 26 -0.36 -12.35 -22.02
CA GLY A 26 0.05 -11.87 -23.34
C GLY A 26 0.76 -10.50 -23.41
N ASN A 27 0.85 -9.70 -22.34
CA ASN A 27 1.47 -8.37 -22.39
C ASN A 27 2.64 -8.27 -21.38
N ARG A 28 3.87 -8.23 -21.91
CA ARG A 28 5.10 -8.12 -21.10
C ARG A 28 5.06 -6.88 -20.20
N VAL A 29 5.36 -7.05 -18.91
CA VAL A 29 5.78 -5.93 -18.06
C VAL A 29 7.14 -5.47 -18.57
N THR A 30 7.19 -4.25 -19.07
CA THR A 30 8.39 -3.61 -19.63
C THR A 30 9.14 -2.86 -18.52
N MET A 31 10.39 -2.46 -18.78
CA MET A 31 11.16 -1.65 -17.82
C MET A 31 10.52 -0.29 -17.51
N ASP A 32 9.57 0.16 -18.34
CA ASP A 32 8.85 1.43 -18.16
C ASP A 32 7.58 1.27 -17.29
N ASP A 33 7.24 0.05 -16.86
CA ASP A 33 6.03 -0.22 -16.08
C ASP A 33 6.23 -0.03 -14.57
N ILE A 34 5.29 0.64 -13.92
CA ILE A 34 5.29 0.82 -12.45
C ILE A 34 4.70 -0.43 -11.78
N VAL A 35 5.49 -1.09 -10.95
CA VAL A 35 5.06 -2.24 -10.15
C VAL A 35 4.87 -1.83 -8.69
N ILE A 36 3.68 -2.10 -8.16
CA ILE A 36 3.29 -1.85 -6.78
C ILE A 36 3.19 -3.18 -6.05
N VAL A 37 3.99 -3.36 -5.00
CA VAL A 37 3.99 -4.59 -4.19
C VAL A 37 3.12 -4.36 -2.94
N GLY A 38 2.01 -5.10 -2.87
CA GLY A 38 1.02 -5.08 -1.80
C GLY A 38 -0.31 -4.40 -2.20
N ALA A 39 -1.42 -5.14 -2.15
CA ALA A 39 -2.77 -4.62 -2.40
C ALA A 39 -3.46 -4.12 -1.11
N GLY A 40 -2.69 -3.51 -0.22
CA GLY A 40 -3.19 -2.79 0.94
C GLY A 40 -3.75 -1.41 0.58
N ILE A 41 -4.20 -0.66 1.59
CA ILE A 41 -4.79 0.69 1.42
C ILE A 41 -3.85 1.63 0.65
N ALA A 42 -2.56 1.63 0.98
CA ALA A 42 -1.56 2.45 0.32
C ALA A 42 -1.34 2.02 -1.14
N GLY A 43 -1.14 0.73 -1.40
CA GLY A 43 -0.89 0.23 -2.75
C GLY A 43 -2.06 0.46 -3.70
N LEU A 44 -3.30 0.23 -3.23
CA LEU A 44 -4.51 0.53 -4.00
C LEU A 44 -4.70 2.03 -4.20
N ALA A 45 -4.40 2.87 -3.21
CA ALA A 45 -4.48 4.32 -3.34
C ALA A 45 -3.48 4.85 -4.39
N ILE A 46 -2.25 4.32 -4.41
CA ILE A 46 -1.23 4.68 -5.41
C ILE A 46 -1.66 4.22 -6.79
N SER A 47 -2.09 2.96 -6.92
CA SER A 47 -2.56 2.41 -8.19
C SER A 47 -3.70 3.24 -8.79
N LEU A 48 -4.66 3.66 -7.94
CA LEU A 48 -5.75 4.53 -8.34
C LEU A 48 -5.24 5.94 -8.74
N GLY A 49 -4.31 6.51 -7.98
CA GLY A 49 -3.70 7.80 -8.30
C GLY A 49 -3.01 7.78 -9.67
N LEU A 50 -2.18 6.77 -9.93
CA LEU A 50 -1.50 6.58 -11.22
C LEU A 50 -2.48 6.38 -12.36
N HIS A 51 -3.52 5.56 -12.16
CA HIS A 51 -4.57 5.35 -13.15
C HIS A 51 -5.26 6.66 -13.53
N ARG A 52 -5.53 7.57 -12.57
CA ARG A 52 -6.13 8.89 -12.85
C ARG A 52 -5.19 9.83 -13.61
N LEU A 53 -3.88 9.64 -13.47
CA LEU A 53 -2.86 10.37 -14.23
C LEU A 53 -2.59 9.74 -15.61
N GLY A 54 -3.27 8.64 -15.97
CA GLY A 54 -3.03 7.92 -17.21
C GLY A 54 -1.75 7.09 -17.21
N VAL A 55 -1.14 6.87 -16.04
CA VAL A 55 0.10 6.09 -15.90
C VAL A 55 -0.26 4.64 -15.60
N PRO A 56 0.13 3.68 -16.45
CA PRO A 56 -0.13 2.27 -16.22
C PRO A 56 0.64 1.77 -15.00
N SER A 57 0.01 0.90 -14.21
CA SER A 57 0.64 0.25 -13.07
C SER A 57 0.10 -1.17 -12.87
N VAL A 58 0.90 -2.03 -12.25
CA VAL A 58 0.53 -3.39 -11.86
C VAL A 58 0.65 -3.52 -10.34
N VAL A 59 -0.40 -4.02 -9.69
CA VAL A 59 -0.39 -4.30 -8.25
C VAL A 59 -0.27 -5.80 -8.01
N LEU A 60 0.64 -6.19 -7.13
CA LEU A 60 0.89 -7.57 -6.75
C LEU A 60 0.50 -7.76 -5.30
N GLU A 61 -0.13 -8.89 -4.99
CA GLU A 61 -0.49 -9.23 -3.62
C GLU A 61 -0.14 -10.69 -3.34
N SER A 62 0.40 -10.93 -2.15
CA SER A 62 0.76 -12.25 -1.65
C SER A 62 -0.45 -13.07 -1.20
N ALA A 63 -1.50 -12.38 -0.73
CA ALA A 63 -2.73 -13.01 -0.27
C ALA A 63 -3.62 -13.41 -1.46
N ASP A 64 -4.09 -14.66 -1.45
CA ASP A 64 -4.97 -15.20 -2.49
C ASP A 64 -6.36 -14.51 -2.56
N ARG A 65 -6.71 -13.75 -1.51
CA ARG A 65 -8.00 -13.08 -1.39
C ARG A 65 -7.91 -11.86 -0.47
N LEU A 66 -8.76 -10.87 -0.77
CA LEU A 66 -8.97 -9.72 0.12
C LEU A 66 -9.52 -10.20 1.46
N ARG A 67 -8.85 -9.81 2.54
CA ARG A 67 -9.27 -10.09 3.92
C ARG A 67 -9.98 -8.85 4.46
N ALA A 68 -11.23 -9.00 4.89
CA ALA A 68 -12.07 -7.89 5.33
C ALA A 68 -12.12 -7.68 6.85
N SER A 69 -11.36 -8.43 7.65
CA SER A 69 -11.62 -8.56 9.09
C SER A 69 -10.64 -7.82 10.00
N GLY A 70 -11.17 -7.10 10.99
CA GLY A 70 -10.56 -6.94 12.31
C GLY A 70 -9.82 -5.64 12.63
N PHE A 71 -9.79 -4.64 11.74
CA PHE A 71 -9.10 -3.37 12.02
C PHE A 71 -10.02 -2.15 11.81
N ALA A 72 -9.77 -1.10 12.58
CA ALA A 72 -10.35 0.21 12.37
C ALA A 72 -9.25 1.18 11.90
N LEU A 73 -9.59 2.08 10.98
CA LEU A 73 -8.69 3.11 10.50
C LEU A 73 -9.27 4.50 10.81
N GLY A 74 -8.58 5.24 11.68
CA GLY A 74 -8.84 6.66 11.86
C GLY A 74 -8.19 7.46 10.75
N ILE A 75 -8.96 8.34 10.09
CA ILE A 75 -8.46 9.20 9.02
C ILE A 75 -8.57 10.66 9.44
N TRP A 76 -7.42 11.33 9.54
CA TRP A 76 -7.30 12.75 9.84
C TRP A 76 -7.60 13.62 8.61
N ALA A 77 -7.74 14.94 8.81
CA ALA A 77 -8.11 15.88 7.74
C ALA A 77 -7.22 15.79 6.49
N ASN A 78 -5.91 15.59 6.64
CA ASN A 78 -4.99 15.45 5.52
C ASN A 78 -5.19 14.15 4.74
N GLY A 79 -5.49 13.06 5.45
CA GLY A 79 -5.85 11.79 4.82
C GLY A 79 -7.14 11.90 4.02
N TRP A 80 -8.14 12.62 4.54
CA TRP A 80 -9.36 12.91 3.81
C TRP A 80 -9.11 13.71 2.52
N ARG A 81 -8.27 14.76 2.57
CA ARG A 81 -7.88 15.52 1.37
C ARG A 81 -7.19 14.64 0.33
N ALA A 82 -6.35 13.70 0.75
CA ALA A 82 -5.71 12.74 -0.16
C ALA A 82 -6.73 11.75 -0.77
N LEU A 83 -7.74 11.33 -0.01
CA LEU A 83 -8.84 10.50 -0.54
C LEU A 83 -9.72 11.27 -1.52
N ASP A 84 -9.92 12.57 -1.29
CA ASP A 84 -10.65 13.45 -2.19
C ASP A 84 -9.88 13.60 -3.52
N SER A 85 -8.54 13.73 -3.51
CA SER A 85 -7.74 13.87 -4.74
C SER A 85 -7.75 12.61 -5.63
N ILE A 86 -7.84 11.42 -5.03
CA ILE A 86 -8.01 10.15 -5.78
C ILE A 86 -9.49 9.82 -6.05
N GLY A 87 -10.43 10.68 -5.63
CA GLY A 87 -11.85 10.63 -5.96
C GLY A 87 -12.68 9.59 -5.21
N VAL A 88 -12.19 9.08 -4.09
CA VAL A 88 -12.92 8.12 -3.23
C VAL A 88 -13.49 8.75 -1.97
N GLY A 89 -13.10 9.99 -1.66
CA GLY A 89 -13.50 10.68 -0.43
C GLY A 89 -15.01 10.75 -0.21
N ASN A 90 -15.80 11.16 -1.21
CA ASN A 90 -17.27 11.23 -1.08
C ASN A 90 -17.90 9.88 -0.72
N LYS A 91 -17.51 8.80 -1.43
CA LYS A 91 -18.01 7.44 -1.18
C LYS A 91 -17.67 6.93 0.22
N LEU A 92 -16.51 7.33 0.76
CA LEU A 92 -16.09 6.96 2.11
C LEU A 92 -16.80 7.80 3.18
N ARG A 93 -17.07 9.08 2.92
CA ARG A 93 -17.81 9.95 3.87
C ARG A 93 -19.22 9.44 4.13
N GLU A 94 -19.88 8.83 3.13
CA GLU A 94 -21.20 8.20 3.30
C GLU A 94 -21.20 7.01 4.28
N LYS A 95 -20.04 6.37 4.50
CA LYS A 95 -19.94 5.12 5.27
C LYS A 95 -19.07 5.23 6.52
N HIS A 96 -18.44 6.37 6.77
CA HIS A 96 -17.54 6.54 7.91
C HIS A 96 -18.28 6.90 9.22
N ASN A 97 -17.70 6.48 10.34
CA ASN A 97 -18.09 7.00 11.65
C ASN A 97 -17.25 8.23 11.99
N ARG A 98 -17.90 9.37 12.21
CA ARG A 98 -17.23 10.60 12.60
C ARG A 98 -16.82 10.54 14.08
N ILE A 99 -15.53 10.70 14.34
CA ILE A 99 -15.03 10.92 15.71
C ILE A 99 -15.42 12.35 16.12
N SER A 100 -16.27 12.47 17.14
CA SER A 100 -16.76 13.77 17.64
C SER A 100 -15.79 14.44 18.62
N GLY A 101 -14.95 13.67 19.29
CA GLY A 101 -13.95 14.16 20.23
C GLY A 101 -13.03 13.03 20.70
N ILE A 102 -11.89 13.40 21.27
CA ILE A 102 -10.95 12.50 21.92
C ILE A 102 -10.85 12.97 23.36
N VAL A 103 -11.15 12.09 24.32
CA VAL A 103 -10.99 12.37 25.75
C VAL A 103 -9.69 11.71 26.19
N VAL A 104 -8.78 12.50 26.75
CA VAL A 104 -7.53 12.02 27.34
C VAL A 104 -7.65 12.17 28.85
N THR A 105 -7.47 11.09 29.59
CA THR A 105 -7.48 11.10 31.05
C THR A 105 -6.13 10.61 31.56
N SER A 106 -5.59 11.32 32.54
CA SER A 106 -4.42 10.85 33.29
C SER A 106 -4.90 9.94 34.42
N VAL A 107 -4.25 8.78 34.57
CA VAL A 107 -4.41 7.95 35.77
C VAL A 107 -3.38 8.40 36.81
N GLU A 108 -3.84 9.03 37.88
CA GLU A 108 -3.00 9.25 39.06
C GLU A 108 -2.91 7.94 39.85
N PHE A 109 -1.71 7.35 39.89
CA PHE A 109 -1.41 6.28 40.84
C PHE A 109 -1.18 6.92 42.21
N ILE A 110 -2.19 6.83 43.08
CA ILE A 110 -2.03 7.16 44.50
C ILE A 110 -1.25 6.01 45.15
N PHE A 111 0.05 6.19 45.33
CA PHE A 111 0.79 5.43 46.33
C PHE A 111 0.47 6.02 47.70
N THR A 112 -0.45 5.39 48.42
CA THR A 112 -0.58 5.62 49.86
C THR A 112 0.62 4.94 50.53
N VAL A 113 1.54 5.74 51.08
CA VAL A 113 2.51 5.29 52.09
C VAL A 113 1.91 5.40 53.48
#